data_AF-A0A2H0NDX1-F1
#
_entry.id   AF-A0A2H0NDX1-F1
#
_cell.length_a   1.000
_cell.length_b   1.000
_cell.length_c   1.000
_cell.angle_alpha   90.00
_cell.angle_beta   90.00
_cell.angle_gamma   90.00
#
_symmetry.space_group_name_H-M   'P 1'
#
loop_
_entity.id
_entity.type
_entity.pdbx_description
1 polymer ?
#
loop_
_entity_poly.entity_id
_entity_poly.type
_entity_poly.pdbx_seq_one_letter_code
_entity_poly.pdbx_strand_id
1 'polypeptide(L)'
;MDWLEVSKQSEIEGTIFSEFCQILHDGKFVDVEDPIDEDKGEEVVSMMTTTEQALFTLVERYKEQYNSQVDRLHGKGTPINDVDEIQRVGAEVDNLYRRYDIIGDMFWDMVRVRLTKEGKSNISHLGLRSGFQIVSLPETKSQRICHGVIMIG
;
A
#
# COMPACT_ATOMS: atom_id res chain seq x y z
N MET A 1 -8.42 -8.72 26.98
CA MET A 1 -8.83 -8.59 25.58
C MET A 1 -9.88 -7.49 25.56
N ASP A 2 -9.54 -6.35 24.99
CA ASP A 2 -10.41 -5.18 24.99
C ASP A 2 -11.41 -5.31 23.82
N TRP A 3 -12.68 -5.52 24.13
CA TRP A 3 -13.72 -5.81 23.14
C TRP A 3 -13.90 -4.68 22.12
N LEU A 4 -13.54 -3.45 22.49
CA LEU A 4 -13.58 -2.27 21.64
C LEU A 4 -12.49 -2.27 20.55
N GLU A 5 -11.35 -2.90 20.80
CA GLU A 5 -10.27 -3.01 19.81
C GLU A 5 -10.61 -4.07 18.75
N VAL A 6 -11.17 -5.21 19.20
CA VAL A 6 -11.63 -6.29 18.31
C VAL A 6 -12.75 -5.82 17.38
N SER A 7 -13.71 -5.03 17.88
CA SER A 7 -14.80 -4.52 17.06
C SER A 7 -14.31 -3.54 15.98
N LYS A 8 -13.38 -2.64 16.32
CA LYS A 8 -12.82 -1.67 15.37
C LYS A 8 -12.00 -2.34 14.28
N GLN A 9 -11.27 -3.40 14.61
CA GLN A 9 -10.52 -4.17 13.63
C GLN A 9 -11.46 -4.87 12.62
N SER A 10 -12.56 -5.46 13.10
CA SER A 10 -13.55 -6.12 12.21
C SER A 10 -14.22 -5.16 11.22
N GLU A 11 -14.45 -3.90 11.61
CA GLU A 11 -15.02 -2.87 10.75
C GLU A 11 -14.03 -2.42 9.66
N ILE A 12 -12.76 -2.26 10.04
CA ILE A 12 -11.67 -1.96 9.12
C ILE A 12 -11.53 -3.08 8.07
N GLU A 13 -11.47 -4.33 8.52
CA GLU A 13 -11.35 -5.50 7.64
C GLU A 13 -12.56 -5.65 6.70
N GLY A 14 -13.78 -5.45 7.21
CA GLY A 14 -14.99 -5.48 6.39
C GLY A 14 -15.03 -4.40 5.30
N THR A 15 -14.52 -3.20 5.62
CA THR A 15 -14.42 -2.09 4.66
C THR A 15 -13.40 -2.40 3.57
N ILE A 16 -12.20 -2.86 3.96
CA ILE A 16 -11.13 -3.26 3.05
C ILE A 16 -11.63 -4.33 2.08
N PHE A 17 -12.29 -5.36 2.59
CA PHE A 17 -12.81 -6.46 1.77
C PHE A 17 -13.83 -5.97 0.74
N SER A 18 -14.78 -5.12 1.15
CA SER A 18 -15.79 -4.57 0.23
C SER A 18 -15.16 -3.72 -0.87
N GLU A 19 -14.21 -2.84 -0.53
CA GLU A 19 -13.53 -1.98 -1.51
C GLU A 19 -12.66 -2.80 -2.47
N PHE A 20 -11.99 -3.82 -1.96
CA PHE A 20 -11.22 -4.77 -2.78
C PHE A 20 -12.11 -5.51 -3.79
N CYS A 21 -13.25 -6.05 -3.35
CA CYS A 21 -14.21 -6.71 -4.24
C CYS A 21 -14.74 -5.76 -5.32
N GLN A 22 -14.99 -4.49 -4.97
CA GLN A 22 -15.42 -3.48 -5.94
C GLN A 22 -14.35 -3.21 -7.00
N ILE A 23 -13.08 -3.07 -6.60
CA ILE A 23 -11.97 -2.87 -7.55
C ILE A 23 -11.84 -4.07 -8.50
N LEU A 24 -11.92 -5.29 -7.97
CA LEU A 24 -11.91 -6.51 -8.78
C LEU A 24 -13.07 -6.55 -9.78
N HIS A 25 -14.27 -6.17 -9.34
CA HIS A 25 -15.46 -6.11 -10.18
C HIS A 25 -15.30 -5.08 -11.31
N ASP A 26 -14.78 -3.90 -10.99
CA ASP A 26 -14.65 -2.80 -11.94
C ASP A 26 -13.52 -3.00 -12.94
N GLY A 27 -12.51 -3.81 -12.59
CA GLY A 27 -11.36 -4.10 -13.44
C GLY A 27 -10.50 -2.88 -13.76
N LYS A 28 -10.58 -1.83 -12.93
CA LYS A 28 -9.82 -0.59 -13.07
C LYS A 28 -8.69 -0.57 -12.07
N PHE A 29 -7.46 -0.65 -12.57
CA PHE A 29 -6.25 -0.69 -11.75
C PHE A 29 -5.45 0.60 -11.88
N VAL A 30 -4.79 0.99 -10.80
CA VAL A 30 -3.83 2.10 -10.79
C VAL A 30 -2.54 1.60 -11.41
N ASP A 31 -2.07 2.25 -12.47
CA ASP A 31 -0.80 1.92 -13.11
C ASP A 31 0.39 2.29 -12.22
N VAL A 32 1.47 1.53 -12.33
CA VAL A 32 2.78 1.90 -11.80
C VAL A 32 3.50 2.69 -12.89
N GLU A 33 3.96 3.90 -12.58
CA GLU A 33 4.63 4.77 -13.57
C GLU A 33 6.14 4.56 -13.63
N ASP A 34 6.75 4.01 -12.57
CA ASP A 34 8.20 3.86 -12.45
C ASP A 34 8.77 2.80 -13.42
N PRO A 35 9.60 3.18 -14.41
CA PRO A 35 10.20 2.22 -15.33
C PRO A 35 11.26 1.36 -14.64
N ILE A 36 11.53 0.16 -15.19
CA ILE A 36 12.66 -0.68 -14.75
C ILE A 36 13.96 0.10 -14.92
N ASP A 37 14.82 0.00 -13.91
CA ASP A 37 16.17 0.54 -13.96
C ASP A 37 17.19 -0.60 -14.15
N GLU A 38 17.40 -0.97 -15.42
CA GLU A 38 18.33 -2.05 -15.79
C GLU A 38 19.78 -1.74 -15.36
N ASP A 39 20.16 -0.45 -15.36
CA ASP A 39 21.47 0.02 -14.93
C ASP A 39 21.71 -0.20 -13.43
N LYS A 40 20.63 -0.32 -12.63
CA LYS A 40 20.67 -0.70 -11.22
C LYS A 40 20.67 -2.21 -11.01
N GLY A 41 20.65 -3.03 -12.05
CA GLY A 41 20.61 -4.49 -11.93
C GLY A 41 19.26 -5.03 -11.48
N GLU A 42 18.17 -4.34 -11.82
CA GLU A 42 16.81 -4.81 -11.59
C GLU A 42 16.45 -5.91 -12.60
N GLU A 43 15.88 -7.01 -12.10
CA GLU A 43 15.44 -8.12 -12.96
C GLU A 43 13.95 -8.37 -12.76
N VAL A 44 13.19 -8.49 -13.85
CA VAL A 44 11.76 -8.84 -13.78
C VAL A 44 11.61 -10.29 -13.36
N VAL A 45 10.97 -10.49 -12.21
CA VAL A 45 10.74 -11.82 -11.66
C VAL A 45 9.33 -12.31 -11.93
N SER A 46 8.35 -11.42 -12.10
CA SER A 46 6.96 -11.79 -12.40
C SER A 46 6.13 -10.60 -12.82
N MET A 47 4.91 -10.86 -13.26
CA MET A 47 3.86 -9.86 -13.40
C MET A 47 2.90 -9.97 -12.23
N MET A 48 2.28 -8.87 -11.83
CA MET A 48 1.19 -8.92 -10.85
C MET A 48 -0.04 -9.59 -11.47
N THR A 49 -0.68 -10.45 -10.69
CA THR A 49 -2.01 -11.00 -11.00
C THR A 49 -3.10 -9.94 -10.83
N THR A 50 -4.29 -10.16 -11.39
CA THR A 50 -5.45 -9.27 -11.19
C THR A 50 -5.77 -9.02 -9.72
N THR A 51 -5.64 -10.04 -8.88
CA THR A 51 -5.81 -9.94 -7.43
C THR A 51 -4.78 -9.01 -6.80
N GLU A 52 -3.51 -9.17 -7.17
CA GLU A 52 -2.42 -8.32 -6.69
C GLU A 52 -2.56 -6.87 -7.19
N GLN A 53 -3.02 -6.67 -8.43
CA GLN A 53 -3.31 -5.34 -8.98
C GLN A 53 -4.44 -4.64 -8.24
N ALA A 54 -5.49 -5.38 -7.86
CA ALA A 54 -6.58 -4.85 -7.07
C ALA A 54 -6.14 -4.46 -5.65
N LEU A 55 -5.32 -5.29 -4.99
CA LEU A 55 -4.74 -4.96 -3.69
C LEU A 55 -3.84 -3.73 -3.78
N PHE A 56 -2.96 -3.66 -4.78
CA PHE A 56 -2.09 -2.51 -5.00
C PHE A 56 -2.88 -1.22 -5.29
N THR A 57 -3.95 -1.31 -6.07
CA THR A 57 -4.86 -0.17 -6.31
C THR A 57 -5.46 0.34 -4.99
N LEU A 58 -5.77 -0.59 -4.07
CA LEU A 58 -6.28 -0.23 -2.75
C LEU A 58 -5.18 0.39 -1.85
N VAL A 59 -3.95 -0.13 -1.92
CA VAL A 59 -2.76 0.45 -1.27
C VAL A 59 -2.59 1.92 -1.69
N GLU A 60 -2.53 2.21 -2.99
CA GLU A 60 -2.33 3.58 -3.47
C GLU A 60 -3.51 4.48 -3.13
N ARG A 61 -4.76 3.99 -3.18
CA ARG A 61 -5.93 4.76 -2.75
C ARG A 61 -5.83 5.20 -1.29
N TYR A 62 -5.49 4.30 -0.36
CA TYR A 62 -5.37 4.68 1.05
C TYR A 62 -4.17 5.59 1.31
N LYS A 63 -3.06 5.40 0.58
CA LYS A 63 -1.90 6.30 0.63
C LYS A 63 -2.25 7.70 0.16
N GLU A 64 -2.96 7.85 -0.95
CA GLU A 64 -3.42 9.14 -1.46
C GLU A 64 -4.35 9.84 -0.47
N GLN A 65 -5.32 9.12 0.09
CA GLN A 65 -6.22 9.65 1.10
C GLN A 65 -5.45 10.07 2.37
N TYR A 66 -4.54 9.23 2.86
CA TYR A 66 -3.68 9.52 4.01
C TYR A 66 -2.88 10.81 3.76
N ASN A 67 -2.16 10.89 2.64
CA ASN A 67 -1.34 12.05 2.29
C ASN A 67 -2.19 13.32 2.19
N SER A 68 -3.38 13.23 1.60
CA SER A 68 -4.31 14.36 1.51
C SER A 68 -4.74 14.87 2.89
N GLN A 69 -5.05 13.97 3.83
CA GLN A 69 -5.44 14.37 5.19
C GLN A 69 -4.25 14.91 6.00
N VAL A 70 -3.06 14.33 5.85
CA VAL A 70 -1.83 14.85 6.46
C VAL A 70 -1.50 16.25 5.93
N ASP A 71 -1.63 16.48 4.62
CA ASP A 71 -1.42 17.80 4.02
C ASP A 71 -2.39 18.83 4.59
N ARG A 72 -3.67 18.46 4.79
CA ARG A 72 -4.66 19.33 5.46
C ARG A 72 -4.26 19.68 6.89
N LEU A 73 -3.79 18.71 7.68
CA LEU A 73 -3.29 18.95 9.05
C LEU A 73 -2.07 19.88 9.06
N HIS A 74 -1.20 19.78 8.05
CA HIS A 74 -0.02 20.64 7.90
C HIS A 74 -0.33 22.00 7.25
N GLY A 75 -1.61 22.32 6.99
CA GLY A 75 -2.03 23.59 6.41
C GLY A 75 -1.69 23.73 4.92
N LYS A 76 -1.41 22.63 4.22
CA LYS A 76 -1.30 22.60 2.76
C LYS A 76 -2.69 22.37 2.16
N GLY A 77 -3.14 23.26 1.28
CA GLY A 77 -4.50 23.24 0.74
C GLY A 77 -5.48 24.06 1.59
N THR A 78 -6.66 23.50 1.93
CA THR A 78 -7.64 24.17 2.80
C THR A 78 -7.25 24.00 4.26
N PRO A 79 -6.84 25.07 4.98
CA PRO A 79 -6.36 24.96 6.34
C PRO A 79 -7.51 24.70 7.31
N ILE A 80 -7.25 23.83 8.28
CA ILE A 80 -8.16 23.53 9.38
C ILE A 80 -7.88 24.52 10.52
N ASN A 81 -8.87 25.34 10.86
CA ASN A 81 -8.74 26.36 11.91
C ASN A 81 -9.54 26.01 13.19
N ASP A 82 -10.18 24.84 13.21
CA ASP A 82 -11.03 24.38 14.29
C ASP A 82 -10.40 23.16 15.00
N VAL A 83 -10.36 23.20 16.33
CA VAL A 83 -9.73 22.16 17.16
C VAL A 83 -10.50 20.84 17.06
N ASP A 84 -11.83 20.90 16.98
CA ASP A 84 -12.66 19.69 16.84
C ASP A 84 -12.44 19.06 15.46
N GLU A 85 -12.29 19.88 14.42
CA GLU A 85 -11.91 19.40 13.10
C GLU A 85 -10.50 18.78 13.07
N ILE A 86 -9.51 19.36 13.76
CA ILE A 86 -8.15 18.78 13.88
C ILE A 86 -8.22 17.40 14.51
N GLN A 87 -8.97 17.23 15.60
CA GLN A 87 -9.11 15.93 16.27
C GLN A 87 -9.77 14.89 15.36
N ARG A 88 -10.83 15.28 14.65
CA ARG A 88 -11.53 14.40 13.71
C ARG A 88 -10.62 13.96 12.56
N VAL A 89 -9.88 14.89 11.96
CA VAL A 89 -8.95 14.59 10.86
C VAL A 89 -7.77 13.76 11.37
N GLY A 90 -7.27 14.02 12.58
CA GLY A 90 -6.24 13.17 13.21
C GLY A 90 -6.70 11.72 13.37
N ALA A 91 -7.93 11.49 13.86
CA ALA A 91 -8.49 10.14 13.96
C ALA A 91 -8.69 9.47 12.59
N GLU A 92 -9.01 10.24 11.56
CA GLU A 92 -9.11 9.75 10.18
C GLU A 92 -7.74 9.35 9.61
N VAL A 93 -6.70 10.17 9.85
CA VAL A 93 -5.31 9.85 9.49
C VAL A 93 -4.85 8.55 10.13
N ASP A 94 -5.12 8.35 11.42
CA ASP A 94 -4.79 7.10 12.12
C ASP A 94 -5.51 5.89 11.52
N ASN A 95 -6.78 6.05 11.13
CA ASN A 95 -7.56 4.98 10.51
C ASN A 95 -7.02 4.63 9.11
N LEU A 96 -6.74 5.65 8.29
CA LEU A 96 -6.16 5.49 6.96
C LEU A 96 -4.78 4.85 7.01
N TYR A 97 -3.94 5.25 7.97
CA TYR A 97 -2.63 4.66 8.18
C TYR A 97 -2.74 3.16 8.50
N ARG A 98 -3.64 2.76 9.41
CA ARG A 98 -3.87 1.35 9.74
C ARG A 98 -4.38 0.54 8.54
N ARG A 99 -5.30 1.11 7.75
CA ARG A 99 -5.80 0.46 6.54
C ARG A 99 -4.70 0.26 5.51
N TYR A 100 -3.89 1.31 5.29
CA TYR A 100 -2.74 1.30 4.40
C TYR A 100 -1.72 0.22 4.81
N ASP A 101 -1.40 0.13 6.09
CA ASP A 101 -0.47 -0.86 6.65
C ASP A 101 -0.97 -2.30 6.43
N ILE A 102 -2.21 -2.57 6.84
CA ILE A 102 -2.85 -3.90 6.69
C ILE A 102 -2.87 -4.32 5.21
N ILE A 103 -3.31 -3.43 4.31
CA ILE A 103 -3.42 -3.80 2.89
C ILE A 103 -2.05 -3.95 2.22
N GLY A 104 -1.07 -3.14 2.64
CA GLY A 104 0.31 -3.25 2.17
C GLY A 104 0.94 -4.59 2.54
N ASP A 105 0.76 -5.03 3.79
CA ASP A 105 1.22 -6.33 4.24
C ASP A 105 0.52 -7.48 3.51
N MET A 106 -0.81 -7.42 3.40
CA MET A 106 -1.58 -8.42 2.64
C MET A 106 -1.12 -8.54 1.19
N PHE A 107 -0.86 -7.41 0.53
CA PHE A 107 -0.35 -7.36 -0.83
C PHE A 107 1.01 -8.06 -0.95
N TRP A 108 1.97 -7.67 -0.13
CA TRP A 108 3.33 -8.21 -0.23
C TRP A 108 3.41 -9.67 0.21
N ASP A 109 2.63 -10.09 1.20
CA ASP A 109 2.56 -11.49 1.62
C ASP A 109 1.95 -12.36 0.53
N MET A 110 0.92 -11.88 -0.18
CA MET A 110 0.35 -12.59 -1.33
C MET A 110 1.39 -12.79 -2.43
N VAL A 111 2.13 -11.74 -2.78
CA VAL A 111 3.21 -11.79 -3.77
C VAL A 111 4.28 -12.80 -3.34
N ARG A 112 4.80 -12.69 -2.12
CA ARG A 112 5.88 -13.56 -1.60
C ARG A 112 5.45 -15.03 -1.57
N VAL A 113 4.24 -15.32 -1.09
CA VAL A 113 3.71 -16.69 -1.04
C VAL A 113 3.57 -17.26 -2.45
N ARG A 114 3.06 -16.48 -3.41
CA ARG A 114 2.95 -16.92 -4.80
C ARG A 114 4.32 -17.19 -5.42
N LEU A 115 5.24 -16.24 -5.35
CA LEU A 115 6.59 -16.39 -5.91
C LEU A 115 7.34 -17.57 -5.30
N THR A 116 7.17 -17.82 -3.99
CA THR A 116 7.74 -19.00 -3.33
C THR A 116 7.18 -20.30 -3.91
N LYS A 117 5.87 -20.38 -4.15
CA LYS A 117 5.23 -21.53 -4.80
C LYS A 117 5.66 -21.74 -6.26
N GLU A 118 6.02 -20.66 -6.95
CA GLU A 118 6.61 -20.68 -8.30
C GLU A 118 8.11 -21.06 -8.30
N GLY A 119 8.72 -21.33 -7.14
CA GLY A 119 10.13 -21.71 -7.03
C GLY A 119 11.10 -20.51 -7.03
N LYS A 120 10.59 -19.28 -6.88
CA LYS A 120 11.38 -18.03 -6.86
C LYS A 120 11.73 -17.60 -5.43
N SER A 121 12.00 -18.56 -4.54
CA SER A 121 12.14 -18.36 -3.08
C SER A 121 13.39 -17.59 -2.63
N ASN A 122 14.34 -17.34 -3.52
CA ASN A 122 15.64 -16.74 -3.18
C ASN A 122 15.67 -15.21 -3.31
N ILE A 123 14.53 -14.56 -3.59
CA ILE A 123 14.47 -13.12 -3.79
C ILE A 123 14.21 -12.44 -2.45
N SER A 124 15.24 -11.79 -1.90
CA SER A 124 15.17 -11.11 -0.60
C SER A 124 14.55 -9.72 -0.69
N HIS A 125 14.61 -9.05 -1.85
CA HIS A 125 14.15 -7.69 -2.05
C HIS A 125 13.33 -7.57 -3.34
N LEU A 126 12.09 -7.11 -3.23
CA LEU A 126 11.15 -6.97 -4.34
C LEU A 126 10.75 -5.50 -4.52
N GLY A 127 10.53 -5.09 -5.76
CA GLY A 127 9.98 -3.79 -6.13
C GLY A 127 8.87 -3.92 -7.17
N LEU A 128 8.10 -2.84 -7.37
CA LEU A 128 7.11 -2.72 -8.43
C LEU A 128 7.60 -1.74 -9.50
N ARG A 129 7.38 -2.08 -10.76
CA ARG A 129 7.71 -1.27 -11.93
C ARG A 129 6.56 -1.22 -12.90
N SER A 130 6.70 -0.36 -13.90
CA SER A 130 5.67 -0.05 -14.86
C SER A 130 5.12 -1.28 -15.57
N GLY A 131 3.85 -1.18 -15.96
CA GLY A 131 3.13 -2.33 -16.51
C GLY A 131 2.91 -3.47 -15.51
N PHE A 132 2.88 -3.19 -14.21
CA PHE A 132 2.65 -4.18 -13.13
C PHE A 132 3.75 -5.25 -13.02
N GLN A 133 4.98 -4.86 -13.32
CA GLN A 133 6.14 -5.72 -13.21
C GLN A 133 6.61 -5.81 -11.76
N ILE A 134 6.89 -7.03 -11.30
CA ILE A 134 7.56 -7.28 -10.03
C ILE A 134 9.02 -7.53 -10.35
N VAL A 135 9.92 -6.77 -9.72
CA VAL A 135 11.36 -6.87 -9.94
C VAL A 135 12.11 -7.30 -8.69
N SER A 136 13.21 -8.01 -8.87
CA SER A 136 14.22 -8.22 -7.83
C SER A 136 15.09 -6.98 -7.73
N LEU A 137 15.31 -6.48 -6.51
CA LEU A 137 16.20 -5.35 -6.24
C LEU A 137 17.56 -5.86 -5.71
N PRO A 138 18.69 -5.20 -6.04
CA PRO A 138 19.99 -5.56 -5.50
C PRO A 138 20.07 -5.37 -3.98
N GLU A 139 20.73 -6.29 -3.27
CA GLU A 139 20.90 -6.24 -1.80
C GLU A 139 21.57 -4.97 -1.28
N THR A 140 22.32 -4.24 -2.13
CA THR A 140 22.98 -2.98 -1.77
C THR A 140 22.01 -1.80 -1.56
N LYS A 141 20.72 -1.99 -1.84
CA LYS A 141 19.64 -1.05 -1.53
C LYS A 141 18.58 -1.74 -0.68
N SER A 142 18.98 -2.17 0.53
CA SER A 142 18.01 -2.57 1.55
C SER A 142 17.25 -1.33 2.05
N GLN A 143 16.34 -0.83 1.23
CA GLN A 143 15.18 -0.12 1.73
C GLN A 143 14.16 -1.21 2.05
N ARG A 144 13.85 -1.37 3.33
CA ARG A 144 12.74 -2.22 3.76
C ARG A 144 11.47 -1.69 3.13
N ILE A 145 11.04 -2.26 2.01
CA ILE A 145 9.68 -2.10 1.48
C ILE A 145 8.76 -3.04 2.29
N CYS A 146 8.71 -2.78 3.59
CA CYS A 146 7.52 -2.93 4.43
C CYS A 146 7.18 -1.58 5.09
N HIS A 147 7.81 -0.50 4.62
CA HIS A 147 7.47 0.88 4.96
C HIS A 147 7.58 1.68 3.67
N GLY A 148 6.52 1.65 2.86
CA GLY A 148 6.36 2.52 1.68
C GLY A 148 6.24 4.01 2.03
N VAL A 149 6.89 4.45 3.10
CA VAL A 149 7.07 5.83 3.49
C VAL A 149 8.55 6.15 3.30
N ILE A 150 8.89 6.70 2.14
CA ILE A 150 9.93 7.72 2.12
C ILE A 150 9.34 8.88 2.93
N MET A 151 9.66 8.96 4.21
CA MET A 151 9.54 10.20 4.97
C MET A 151 10.61 11.12 4.38
N ILE A 152 10.22 12.00 3.45
CA ILE A 152 11.03 13.19 3.17
C ILE A 152 10.89 14.06 4.42
N GLY A 153 11.90 13.98 5.31
CA GLY A 153 12.20 15.06 6.23
C GLY A 153 12.93 16.18 5.50
#